data_AF-A0A1F7J904-F1
#
_entry.id   AF-A0A1F7J904-F1
#
_cell.length_a   1.000
_cell.length_b   1.000
_cell.length_c   1.000
_cell.angle_alpha   90.00
_cell.angle_beta   90.00
_cell.angle_gamma   90.00
#
_symmetry.space_group_name_H-M   'P 1'
#
loop_
_entity.id
_entity.type
_entity.pdbx_description
1 polymer ?
#
loop_
_entity_poly.entity_id
_entity_poly.type
_entity_poly.pdbx_seq_one_letter_code
_entity_poly.pdbx_strand_id
1 'polypeptide(L)'
;MIKSNSLGRLLILIIIAASALLLAIRQFSFTADRSFSSQALADFETPTPSPTPFSTKLDTKMDSPDGKLTLTMKQVKFENSIDYAFYVTGEGIDQPRLIFSKILPDGVELTIPYNTWSPDNAYVFIKEKTLTGDNYLVFSTSEQPLPNNLSLINVSALFQEKIDQYILEEITGWAGPTLLIVNVNALTVSLAPSFWFEVPSQTFIPLSIRFN
;
A
#
# COMPACT_ATOMS: atom_id res chain seq x y z
N MET A 1 -2.22 53.77 31.17
CA MET A 1 -3.54 53.15 31.40
C MET A 1 -3.74 52.08 30.34
N ILE A 2 -3.41 50.81 30.64
CA ILE A 2 -3.50 49.70 29.67
C ILE A 2 -4.72 48.86 30.05
N LYS A 3 -5.75 48.85 29.19
CA LYS A 3 -6.94 48.01 29.32
C LYS A 3 -6.54 46.54 29.12
N SER A 4 -6.79 45.74 30.15
CA SER A 4 -6.58 44.29 30.17
C SER A 4 -7.58 43.60 29.21
N ASN A 5 -7.06 42.86 28.22
CA ASN A 5 -7.81 42.07 27.25
C ASN A 5 -8.31 40.77 27.89
N SER A 6 -9.34 40.88 28.74
CA SER A 6 -9.99 39.75 29.42
C SER A 6 -10.79 38.85 28.46
N LEU A 7 -11.22 39.36 27.31
CA LEU A 7 -12.02 38.60 26.34
C LEU A 7 -11.23 37.46 25.65
N GLY A 8 -9.97 37.71 25.27
CA GLY A 8 -9.14 36.71 24.59
C GLY A 8 -8.79 35.51 25.48
N ARG A 9 -8.62 35.75 26.79
CA ARG A 9 -8.36 34.68 27.78
C ARG A 9 -9.60 33.85 28.07
N LEU A 10 -10.79 34.45 28.03
CA LEU A 10 -12.06 33.73 28.21
C LEU A 10 -12.34 32.78 27.05
N LEU A 11 -12.07 33.19 25.81
CA LEU A 11 -12.26 32.37 24.61
C LEU A 11 -11.34 31.14 24.57
N ILE A 12 -10.06 31.30 24.96
CA ILE A 12 -9.11 30.17 25.02
C ILE A 12 -9.52 29.15 26.09
N LEU A 13 -10.03 29.59 27.25
CA LEU A 13 -10.50 28.68 28.29
C LEU A 13 -11.75 27.89 27.86
N ILE A 14 -12.65 28.49 27.08
CA ILE A 14 -13.85 27.80 26.58
C ILE A 14 -13.47 26.71 25.56
N ILE A 15 -12.50 26.97 24.67
CA ILE A 15 -12.05 25.98 23.67
C ILE A 15 -11.36 24.79 24.35
N ILE A 16 -10.54 25.02 25.38
CA ILE A 16 -9.88 23.95 26.14
C ILE A 16 -10.92 23.11 26.90
N ALA A 17 -11.93 23.75 27.53
CA ALA A 17 -13.00 23.05 28.23
C ALA A 17 -13.87 22.20 27.28
N ALA A 18 -14.21 22.71 26.09
CA ALA A 18 -14.96 21.97 25.09
C ALA A 18 -14.18 20.76 24.54
N SER A 19 -12.86 20.90 24.37
CA SER A 19 -11.98 19.84 23.88
C SER A 19 -11.80 18.72 24.91
N ALA A 20 -11.68 19.06 26.20
CA ALA A 20 -11.59 18.09 27.28
C ALA A 20 -12.91 17.31 27.46
N LEU A 21 -14.07 17.95 27.24
CA LEU A 21 -15.37 17.30 27.35
C LEU A 21 -15.61 16.30 26.20
N LEU A 22 -15.18 16.62 24.97
CA LEU A 22 -15.28 15.72 23.82
C LEU A 22 -14.35 14.49 23.93
N LEU A 23 -13.19 14.62 24.59
CA LEU A 23 -12.30 13.50 24.88
C LEU A 23 -12.82 12.60 26.02
N ALA A 24 -13.44 13.18 27.06
CA ALA A 24 -14.04 12.41 28.15
C ALA A 24 -15.24 11.55 27.69
N ILE A 25 -16.08 12.05 26.78
CA ILE A 25 -17.23 11.30 26.26
C ILE A 25 -16.79 10.08 25.44
N ARG A 26 -15.63 10.13 24.76
CA ARG A 26 -15.09 8.98 24.01
C ARG A 26 -14.42 7.92 24.89
N GLN A 27 -13.99 8.26 26.10
CA GLN A 27 -13.31 7.32 27.00
C GLN A 27 -14.25 6.68 28.04
N PHE A 28 -15.50 7.13 28.15
CA PHE A 28 -16.46 6.66 29.15
C PHE A 28 -17.49 5.63 28.67
N SER A 29 -17.35 5.08 27.46
CA SER A 29 -18.22 3.98 26.97
C SER A 29 -17.60 2.60 27.21
N PHE A 30 -16.88 2.42 28.31
CA PHE A 30 -16.45 1.09 28.76
C PHE A 30 -16.60 0.99 30.27
N THR A 31 -17.85 0.88 30.72
CA THR A 31 -18.15 0.32 32.03
C THR A 31 -19.01 -0.89 31.78
N ALA A 32 -18.39 -2.07 31.88
CA ALA A 32 -19.09 -3.34 31.84
C ALA A 32 -19.97 -3.44 33.09
N ASP A 33 -21.28 -3.27 32.91
CA ASP A 33 -22.26 -3.65 33.92
C ASP A 33 -22.17 -5.16 34.15
N ARG A 34 -21.51 -5.57 35.24
CA ARG A 34 -21.70 -6.91 35.81
C ARG A 34 -22.99 -6.91 36.62
N SER A 35 -24.12 -6.96 35.92
CA SER A 35 -25.36 -7.45 36.50
C SER A 35 -25.37 -8.97 36.38
N PHE A 36 -25.24 -9.67 37.51
CA PHE A 36 -25.57 -11.09 37.58
C PHE A 36 -27.09 -11.23 37.38
N SER A 37 -27.50 -11.54 36.16
CA SER A 37 -28.85 -12.03 35.85
C SER A 37 -28.79 -13.54 35.67
N SER A 38 -29.74 -14.22 36.31
CA SER A 38 -29.93 -15.66 36.35
C SER A 38 -29.78 -16.34 34.99
N GLN A 39 -29.15 -17.51 35.00
CA GLN A 39 -29.05 -18.45 33.89
C GLN A 39 -30.36 -18.57 33.10
N ALA A 40 -30.42 -17.91 31.94
CA ALA A 40 -31.21 -18.39 30.82
C ALA A 40 -30.32 -19.35 30.05
N LEU A 41 -30.85 -20.53 29.74
CA LEU A 41 -30.21 -21.50 28.87
C LEU A 41 -29.80 -20.78 27.58
N ALA A 42 -28.49 -20.78 27.29
CA ALA A 42 -27.99 -20.25 26.04
C ALA A 42 -28.65 -21.05 24.91
N ASP A 43 -29.51 -20.39 24.14
CA ASP A 43 -29.74 -20.81 22.77
C ASP A 43 -28.35 -20.90 22.13
N PHE A 44 -28.03 -22.07 21.60
CA PHE A 44 -26.85 -22.26 20.78
C PHE A 44 -26.96 -21.26 19.62
N GLU A 45 -26.24 -20.14 19.69
CA GLU A 45 -25.97 -19.35 18.50
C GLU A 45 -25.20 -20.27 17.56
N THR A 46 -25.92 -20.80 16.56
CA THR A 46 -25.33 -21.44 15.40
C THR A 46 -24.22 -20.53 14.90
N PRO A 47 -22.98 -21.02 14.74
CA PRO A 47 -21.91 -20.20 14.22
C PRO A 47 -22.33 -19.65 12.87
N THR A 48 -22.36 -18.32 12.74
CA THR A 48 -22.55 -17.67 11.44
C THR A 48 -21.53 -18.26 10.48
N PRO A 49 -21.95 -18.86 9.34
CA PRO A 49 -21.01 -19.47 8.42
C PRO A 49 -20.07 -18.38 7.91
N SER A 50 -18.77 -18.55 8.16
CA SER A 50 -17.75 -17.77 7.47
C SER A 50 -17.95 -17.98 5.98
N PRO A 51 -17.98 -16.91 5.15
CA PRO A 51 -18.17 -17.05 3.71
C PRO A 51 -17.14 -18.05 3.18
N THR A 52 -17.63 -19.15 2.62
CA THR A 52 -16.79 -20.19 2.05
C THR A 52 -16.18 -19.62 0.76
N PRO A 53 -14.85 -19.70 0.56
CA PRO A 53 -14.22 -19.18 -0.65
C PRO A 53 -14.84 -19.85 -1.88
N PHE A 54 -15.25 -19.05 -2.86
CA PHE A 54 -16.04 -19.53 -4.00
C PHE A 54 -15.16 -20.14 -5.11
N SER A 55 -13.83 -19.95 -5.09
CA SER A 55 -12.97 -20.45 -6.16
C SER A 55 -11.48 -20.55 -5.84
N THR A 56 -10.82 -21.34 -6.70
CA THR A 56 -9.43 -21.75 -6.86
C THR A 56 -8.38 -20.76 -6.34
N LYS A 57 -7.53 -21.27 -5.44
CA LYS A 57 -6.25 -20.67 -5.10
C LYS A 57 -5.36 -20.66 -6.34
N LEU A 58 -5.08 -19.48 -6.90
CA LEU A 58 -4.11 -19.31 -7.96
C LEU A 58 -2.82 -18.76 -7.34
N ASP A 59 -1.71 -19.45 -7.60
CA ASP A 59 -0.39 -19.01 -7.16
C ASP A 59 0.42 -18.60 -8.40
N THR A 60 0.90 -17.35 -8.43
CA THR A 60 1.84 -16.87 -9.44
C THR A 60 3.20 -16.68 -8.80
N LYS A 61 4.28 -17.07 -9.50
CA LYS A 61 5.64 -17.01 -8.98
C LYS A 61 6.57 -16.31 -9.95
N MET A 62 7.57 -15.62 -9.40
CA MET A 62 8.68 -15.05 -10.15
C MET A 62 9.97 -15.16 -9.35
N ASP A 63 10.97 -15.82 -9.93
CA ASP A 63 12.29 -15.94 -9.32
C ASP A 63 13.09 -14.66 -9.53
N SER A 64 13.99 -14.37 -8.59
CA SER A 64 14.93 -13.27 -8.70
C SER A 64 15.94 -13.52 -9.84
N PRO A 65 16.61 -12.49 -10.37
CA PRO A 65 17.54 -12.63 -11.48
C PRO A 65 18.67 -13.62 -11.23
N ASP A 66 19.10 -13.78 -9.97
CA ASP A 66 20.12 -14.73 -9.55
C ASP A 66 19.56 -16.08 -9.05
N GLY A 67 18.24 -16.25 -9.06
CA GLY A 67 17.53 -17.46 -8.63
C GLY A 67 17.57 -17.73 -7.12
N LYS A 68 18.06 -16.79 -6.30
CA LYS A 68 18.18 -17.00 -4.85
C LYS A 68 16.88 -16.77 -4.08
N LEU A 69 16.02 -15.89 -4.60
CA LEU A 69 14.73 -15.56 -3.99
C LEU A 69 13.59 -15.80 -4.98
N THR A 70 12.39 -16.03 -4.45
CA THR A 70 11.17 -16.20 -5.22
C THR A 70 10.06 -15.36 -4.62
N LEU A 71 9.38 -14.59 -5.46
CA LEU A 71 8.19 -13.82 -5.12
C LEU A 71 6.98 -14.67 -5.48
N THR A 72 6.11 -14.93 -4.52
CA THR A 72 4.88 -15.70 -4.71
C THR A 72 3.67 -14.83 -4.39
N MET A 73 2.79 -14.63 -5.36
CA MET A 73 1.44 -14.11 -5.15
C MET A 73 0.49 -15.27 -4.90
N LYS A 74 -0.27 -15.20 -3.80
CA LYS A 74 -1.42 -16.06 -3.53
C LYS A 74 -2.67 -15.21 -3.62
N GLN A 75 -3.71 -15.72 -4.28
CA GLN A 75 -5.02 -15.07 -4.32
C GLN A 75 -6.15 -15.99 -3.88
N VAL A 76 -7.11 -15.42 -3.16
CA VAL A 76 -8.35 -16.09 -2.73
C VAL A 76 -9.54 -15.26 -3.22
N LYS A 77 -10.35 -15.84 -4.11
CA LYS A 77 -11.53 -15.16 -4.66
C LYS A 77 -12.77 -15.41 -3.78
N PHE A 78 -13.42 -14.32 -3.38
CA PHE A 78 -14.73 -14.27 -2.75
C PHE A 78 -15.78 -13.76 -3.75
N GLU A 79 -17.03 -13.65 -3.32
CA GLU A 79 -18.14 -13.25 -4.19
C GLU A 79 -17.90 -11.89 -4.88
N ASN A 80 -17.45 -10.88 -4.13
CA ASN A 80 -17.28 -9.50 -4.62
C ASN A 80 -15.87 -8.93 -4.42
N SER A 81 -14.93 -9.76 -3.97
CA SER A 81 -13.57 -9.33 -3.64
C SER A 81 -12.56 -10.43 -3.87
N ILE A 82 -11.30 -10.04 -4.00
CA ILE A 82 -10.15 -10.92 -4.09
C ILE A 82 -9.15 -10.49 -3.02
N ASP A 83 -8.74 -11.44 -2.18
CA ASP A 83 -7.67 -11.24 -1.22
C ASP A 83 -6.34 -11.66 -1.85
N TYR A 84 -5.38 -10.74 -1.89
CA TYR A 84 -4.05 -10.95 -2.43
C TYR A 84 -3.01 -10.90 -1.31
N ALA A 85 -2.07 -11.84 -1.34
CA ALA A 85 -0.92 -11.86 -0.44
C ALA A 85 0.37 -12.22 -1.19
N PHE A 86 1.42 -11.44 -0.96
CA PHE A 86 2.72 -11.56 -1.61
C PHE A 86 3.77 -11.99 -0.60
N TYR A 87 4.46 -13.09 -0.92
CA TYR A 87 5.46 -13.70 -0.07
C TYR A 87 6.81 -13.77 -0.77
N VAL A 88 7.88 -13.56 -0.01
CA VAL A 88 9.25 -13.83 -0.44
C VAL A 88 9.74 -15.10 0.26
N THR A 89 10.35 -16.00 -0.50
CA THR A 89 11.03 -17.21 -0.04
C THR A 89 12.41 -17.31 -0.68
N GLY A 90 13.33 -18.07 -0.10
CA GLY A 90 14.62 -18.35 -0.74
C GLY A 90 15.78 -18.47 0.24
N GLU A 91 16.99 -18.28 -0.26
CA GLU A 91 18.22 -18.35 0.54
C GLU A 91 18.17 -17.37 1.72
N GLY A 92 18.42 -17.87 2.94
CA GLY A 92 18.37 -17.06 4.17
C GLY A 92 16.97 -16.73 4.69
N ILE A 93 15.91 -17.31 4.11
CA ILE A 93 14.51 -17.15 4.55
C ILE A 93 13.92 -18.51 4.93
N ASP A 94 13.92 -18.83 6.23
CA ASP A 94 13.46 -20.13 6.74
C ASP A 94 11.94 -20.35 6.58
N GLN A 95 11.16 -19.28 6.54
CA GLN A 95 9.71 -19.32 6.35
C GLN A 95 9.25 -18.23 5.37
N PRO A 96 8.21 -18.47 4.54
CA PRO A 96 7.70 -17.46 3.62
C PRO A 96 7.40 -16.14 4.33
N ARG A 97 8.12 -15.08 3.96
CA ARG A 97 7.95 -13.74 4.52
C ARG A 97 6.85 -13.02 3.77
N LEU A 98 5.79 -12.63 4.46
CA LEU A 98 4.76 -11.74 3.90
C LEU A 98 5.35 -10.34 3.72
N ILE A 99 5.32 -9.80 2.50
CA ILE A 99 5.79 -8.43 2.20
C ILE A 99 4.64 -7.47 1.89
N PHE A 100 3.50 -7.99 1.43
CA PHE A 100 2.33 -7.19 1.11
C PHE A 100 1.06 -8.03 1.08
N SER A 101 -0.06 -7.43 1.50
CA SER A 101 -1.39 -8.00 1.33
C SER A 101 -2.42 -6.91 1.11
N LYS A 102 -3.41 -7.18 0.25
CA LYS A 102 -4.49 -6.23 -0.05
C LYS A 102 -5.74 -6.98 -0.46
N ILE A 103 -6.87 -6.58 0.09
CA ILE A 103 -8.19 -7.01 -0.37
C ILE A 103 -8.68 -5.99 -1.39
N LEU A 104 -9.08 -6.46 -2.57
CA LEU A 104 -9.54 -5.64 -3.68
C LEU A 104 -10.94 -6.05 -4.12
N PRO A 105 -11.77 -5.12 -4.63
CA PRO A 105 -13.05 -5.47 -5.24
C PRO A 105 -12.82 -6.27 -6.54
N ASP A 106 -13.81 -7.05 -6.96
CA ASP A 106 -13.74 -7.76 -8.24
C ASP A 106 -13.57 -6.76 -9.41
N GLY A 107 -12.75 -7.10 -10.40
CA GLY A 107 -12.40 -6.23 -11.52
C GLY A 107 -11.18 -5.32 -11.30
N VAL A 108 -10.59 -5.30 -10.10
CA VAL A 108 -9.25 -4.75 -9.84
C VAL A 108 -8.28 -5.90 -9.65
N GLU A 109 -7.12 -5.83 -10.30
CA GLU A 109 -6.18 -6.96 -10.36
C GLU A 109 -4.78 -6.55 -9.90
N LEU A 110 -4.16 -7.38 -9.07
CA LEU A 110 -2.73 -7.32 -8.81
C LEU A 110 -2.00 -8.38 -9.61
N THR A 111 -0.89 -8.00 -10.24
CA THR A 111 -0.05 -8.88 -11.06
C THR A 111 1.42 -8.74 -10.70
N ILE A 112 2.18 -9.82 -10.92
CA ILE A 112 3.65 -9.82 -10.85
C ILE A 112 4.21 -9.65 -12.27
N PRO A 113 4.78 -8.48 -12.63
CA PRO A 113 5.50 -8.31 -13.89
C PRO A 113 6.73 -9.24 -13.98
N TYR A 114 7.11 -9.66 -15.20
CA TYR A 114 8.24 -10.59 -15.39
C TYR A 114 9.60 -10.02 -14.93
N ASN A 115 9.71 -8.71 -14.89
CA ASN A 115 10.86 -7.89 -14.53
C ASN A 115 10.71 -7.27 -13.13
N THR A 116 9.86 -7.83 -12.27
CA THR A 116 9.51 -7.30 -10.94
C THR A 116 10.72 -7.03 -10.04
N TRP A 117 11.75 -7.87 -10.12
CA TRP A 117 12.89 -7.88 -9.19
C TRP A 117 13.97 -6.88 -9.56
N SER A 118 14.48 -6.14 -8.57
CA SER A 118 15.70 -5.35 -8.74
C SER A 118 16.90 -6.27 -8.96
N PRO A 119 17.95 -5.82 -9.68
CA PRO A 119 19.13 -6.65 -9.97
C PRO A 119 19.88 -7.20 -8.75
N ASP A 120 19.77 -6.54 -7.60
CA ASP A 120 20.38 -6.94 -6.32
C ASP A 120 19.39 -7.63 -5.37
N ASN A 121 18.17 -7.90 -5.84
CA ASN A 121 17.05 -8.48 -5.12
C ASN A 121 16.54 -7.66 -3.92
N ALA A 122 17.01 -6.44 -3.71
CA ALA A 122 16.60 -5.61 -2.57
C ALA A 122 15.15 -5.12 -2.67
N TYR A 123 14.63 -4.99 -3.88
CA TYR A 123 13.31 -4.46 -4.15
C TYR A 123 12.54 -5.32 -5.15
N VAL A 124 11.21 -5.23 -5.05
CA VAL A 124 10.28 -5.72 -6.07
C VAL A 124 9.24 -4.65 -6.38
N PHE A 125 8.69 -4.67 -7.59
CA PHE A 125 7.49 -3.90 -7.91
C PHE A 125 6.37 -4.78 -8.45
N ILE A 126 5.13 -4.48 -8.08
CA ILE A 126 3.94 -5.14 -8.62
C ILE A 126 3.06 -4.11 -9.31
N LYS A 127 2.17 -4.59 -10.18
CA LYS A 127 1.23 -3.77 -10.94
C LYS A 127 -0.19 -4.00 -10.43
N GLU A 128 -0.86 -2.93 -10.04
CA GLU A 128 -2.29 -2.89 -9.68
C GLU A 128 -3.07 -2.25 -10.82
N LYS A 129 -3.84 -3.05 -11.56
CA LYS A 129 -4.69 -2.59 -12.64
C LYS A 129 -6.05 -2.16 -12.09
N THR A 130 -6.38 -0.88 -12.24
CA THR A 130 -7.67 -0.32 -11.81
C THR A 130 -8.46 0.18 -13.02
N LEU A 131 -9.74 0.53 -12.80
CA LEU A 131 -10.57 1.15 -13.83
C LEU A 131 -10.07 2.53 -14.27
N THR A 132 -9.31 3.22 -13.42
CA THR A 132 -8.82 4.59 -13.66
C THR A 132 -7.38 4.63 -14.18
N GLY A 133 -6.70 3.49 -14.26
CA GLY A 133 -5.31 3.39 -14.68
C GLY A 133 -4.51 2.38 -13.88
N ASP A 134 -3.24 2.21 -14.25
CA ASP A 134 -2.34 1.28 -13.61
C ASP A 134 -1.54 1.97 -12.48
N ASN A 135 -1.53 1.34 -11.32
CA ASN A 135 -0.65 1.72 -10.22
C ASN A 135 0.54 0.78 -10.13
N TYR A 136 1.71 1.34 -9.86
CA TYR A 136 2.94 0.58 -9.65
C TYR A 136 3.41 0.74 -8.21
N LEU A 137 3.54 -0.40 -7.52
CA LEU A 137 3.77 -0.48 -6.08
C LEU A 137 5.12 -1.14 -5.82
N VAL A 138 6.03 -0.44 -5.12
CA VAL A 138 7.38 -0.92 -4.79
C VAL A 138 7.48 -1.32 -3.32
N PHE A 139 8.16 -2.44 -3.07
CA PHE A 139 8.40 -3.02 -1.75
C PHE A 139 9.87 -3.35 -1.54
N SER A 140 10.32 -3.29 -0.28
CA SER A 140 11.56 -3.94 0.16
C SER A 140 11.32 -5.44 0.29
N THR A 141 12.28 -6.25 -0.12
CA THR A 141 12.24 -7.72 0.08
C THR A 141 12.83 -8.14 1.42
N SER A 142 13.56 -7.22 2.05
CA SER A 142 14.10 -7.36 3.40
C SER A 142 13.09 -6.86 4.44
N GLU A 143 13.39 -7.10 5.72
CA GLU A 143 12.63 -6.51 6.83
C GLU A 143 12.99 -5.03 7.07
N GLN A 144 13.98 -4.50 6.34
CA GLN A 144 14.29 -3.10 6.41
C GLN A 144 13.19 -2.30 5.71
N PRO A 145 12.68 -1.24 6.34
CA PRO A 145 11.68 -0.41 5.72
C PRO A 145 12.25 0.31 4.50
N LEU A 146 11.37 0.71 3.60
CA LEU A 146 11.70 1.65 2.54
C LEU A 146 12.08 3.02 3.17
N PRO A 147 12.70 3.92 2.38
CA PRO A 147 13.04 5.26 2.83
C PRO A 147 11.85 5.97 3.48
N ASN A 148 12.15 6.82 4.46
CA ASN A 148 11.14 7.50 5.28
C ASN A 148 10.26 6.54 6.12
N ASN A 149 10.78 5.35 6.44
CA ASN A 149 10.09 4.29 7.19
C ASN A 149 8.80 3.80 6.52
N LEU A 150 8.74 3.85 5.19
CA LEU A 150 7.59 3.39 4.43
C LEU A 150 7.62 1.86 4.31
N SER A 151 6.44 1.23 4.27
CA SER A 151 6.31 -0.18 3.91
C SER A 151 6.02 -0.37 2.41
N LEU A 152 5.61 0.70 1.72
CA LEU A 152 5.18 0.71 0.33
C LEU A 152 5.47 2.08 -0.28
N ILE A 153 5.90 2.10 -1.55
CA ILE A 153 5.88 3.31 -2.39
C ILE A 153 4.91 3.08 -3.55
N ASN A 154 3.90 3.93 -3.68
CA ASN A 154 3.08 4.00 -4.88
C ASN A 154 3.72 4.98 -5.87
N VAL A 155 4.43 4.45 -6.87
CA VAL A 155 5.19 5.24 -7.84
C VAL A 155 4.25 6.07 -8.72
N SER A 156 3.08 5.54 -9.09
CA SER A 156 2.10 6.27 -9.89
C SER A 156 1.56 7.50 -9.17
N ALA A 157 1.17 7.36 -7.91
CA ALA A 157 0.70 8.48 -7.10
C ALA A 157 1.79 9.55 -6.91
N LEU A 158 3.02 9.11 -6.60
CA LEU A 158 4.15 9.99 -6.42
C LEU A 158 4.56 10.72 -7.71
N PHE A 159 4.48 10.03 -8.85
CA PHE A 159 4.75 10.63 -10.16
C PHE A 159 3.75 11.74 -10.45
N GLN A 160 2.45 11.47 -10.26
CA GLN A 160 1.39 12.47 -10.47
C GLN A 160 1.53 13.69 -9.54
N GLU A 161 2.01 13.48 -8.31
CA GLU A 161 2.28 14.58 -7.38
C GLU A 161 3.44 15.48 -7.83
N LYS A 162 4.51 14.88 -8.38
CA LYS A 162 5.76 15.59 -8.68
C LYS A 162 5.88 16.08 -10.12
N ILE A 163 5.17 15.47 -11.05
CA ILE A 163 5.31 15.68 -12.50
C ILE A 163 3.90 15.81 -13.11
N ASP A 164 3.46 17.03 -13.33
CA ASP A 164 2.09 17.36 -13.79
C ASP A 164 1.93 17.39 -15.32
N GLN A 165 3.03 17.53 -16.06
CA GLN A 165 3.05 17.66 -17.52
C GLN A 165 3.01 16.32 -18.29
N TYR A 166 3.08 15.18 -17.59
CA TYR A 166 3.11 13.85 -18.17
C TYR A 166 2.16 12.89 -17.44
N ILE A 167 1.72 11.83 -18.11
CA ILE A 167 1.01 10.71 -17.49
C ILE A 167 1.96 9.52 -17.48
N LEU A 168 2.11 8.86 -16.32
CA LEU A 168 2.79 7.57 -16.23
C LEU A 168 2.02 6.54 -17.07
N GLU A 169 2.69 5.98 -18.07
CA GLU A 169 2.13 4.96 -18.95
C GLU A 169 2.52 3.56 -18.48
N GLU A 170 3.80 3.33 -18.20
CA GLU A 170 4.29 2.01 -17.85
C GLU A 170 5.59 2.06 -17.02
N ILE A 171 5.80 1.06 -16.16
CA ILE A 171 7.12 0.72 -15.62
C ILE A 171 7.62 -0.56 -16.29
N THR A 172 8.72 -0.46 -17.04
CA THR A 172 9.28 -1.54 -17.86
C THR A 172 10.39 -2.33 -17.18
N GLY A 173 10.59 -2.14 -15.88
CA GLY A 173 11.57 -2.87 -15.08
C GLY A 173 12.64 -1.97 -14.48
N TRP A 174 13.80 -2.56 -14.21
CA TRP A 174 14.90 -1.91 -13.51
C TRP A 174 16.03 -1.54 -14.45
N ALA A 175 16.55 -0.31 -14.32
CA ALA A 175 17.78 0.15 -14.95
C ALA A 175 19.01 -0.03 -14.05
N GLY A 176 18.81 -0.39 -12.78
CA GLY A 176 19.86 -0.63 -11.80
C GLY A 176 19.26 -1.06 -10.46
N PRO A 177 20.10 -1.33 -9.44
CA PRO A 177 19.67 -1.81 -8.12
C PRO A 177 18.54 -1.00 -7.48
N THR A 178 18.55 0.32 -7.67
CA THR A 178 17.57 1.25 -7.06
C THR A 178 16.77 2.05 -8.09
N LEU A 179 16.93 1.76 -9.38
CA LEU A 179 16.42 2.58 -10.48
C LEU A 179 15.35 1.83 -11.29
N LEU A 180 14.13 2.34 -11.28
CA LEU A 180 13.03 1.86 -12.14
C LEU A 180 12.94 2.70 -13.41
N ILE A 181 12.65 2.04 -14.54
CA ILE A 181 12.39 2.70 -15.82
C ILE A 181 10.90 3.04 -15.89
N VAL A 182 10.59 4.34 -15.97
CA VAL A 182 9.23 4.88 -16.03
C VAL A 182 9.01 5.49 -17.41
N ASN A 183 8.13 4.87 -18.19
CA ASN A 183 7.68 5.38 -19.48
C ASN A 183 6.43 6.25 -19.28
N VAL A 184 6.40 7.36 -20.00
CA VAL A 184 5.32 8.34 -19.88
C VAL A 184 4.73 8.68 -21.25
N ASN A 185 3.49 9.16 -21.22
CA ASN A 185 2.87 9.83 -22.35
C ASN A 185 2.77 11.33 -22.09
N ALA A 186 2.94 12.10 -23.15
CA ALA A 186 2.82 13.54 -23.10
C ALA A 186 1.35 13.96 -23.15
N LEU A 187 0.96 14.87 -22.25
CA LEU A 187 -0.37 15.47 -22.24
C LEU A 187 -0.54 16.47 -23.40
N THR A 188 0.53 17.16 -23.78
CA THR A 188 0.50 18.30 -24.72
C THR A 188 1.70 18.43 -25.65
N VAL A 189 2.78 17.64 -25.46
CA VAL A 189 4.05 17.77 -26.18
C VAL A 189 4.29 16.59 -27.13
N SER A 190 4.95 16.79 -28.28
CA SER A 190 5.08 15.70 -29.29
C SER A 190 6.10 14.61 -28.96
N LEU A 191 6.95 14.80 -27.94
CA LEU A 191 7.95 13.82 -27.51
C LEU A 191 7.87 13.63 -26.00
N ALA A 192 7.52 12.41 -25.57
CA ALA A 192 7.49 12.01 -24.18
C ALA A 192 8.82 11.34 -23.81
N PRO A 193 9.59 11.85 -22.83
CA PRO A 193 10.80 11.19 -22.37
C PRO A 193 10.47 9.91 -21.59
N SER A 194 11.49 9.19 -21.14
CA SER A 194 11.35 8.26 -20.01
C SER A 194 12.00 8.87 -18.77
N PHE A 195 11.73 8.31 -17.60
CA PHE A 195 12.36 8.70 -16.35
C PHE A 195 13.03 7.50 -15.71
N TRP A 196 14.12 7.73 -15.00
CA TRP A 196 14.51 6.83 -13.92
C TRP A 196 13.85 7.29 -12.63
N PHE A 197 13.17 6.38 -11.96
CA PHE A 197 12.73 6.57 -10.59
C PHE A 197 13.74 5.94 -9.63
N GLU A 198 14.35 6.75 -8.78
CA GLU A 198 15.31 6.31 -7.77
C GLU A 198 14.58 6.07 -6.44
N VAL A 199 14.59 4.81 -5.98
CA VAL A 199 13.77 4.35 -4.85
C VAL A 199 14.17 5.01 -3.52
N PRO A 200 15.47 5.04 -3.11
CA PRO A 200 15.94 5.70 -1.88
C PRO A 200 15.49 7.15 -1.67
N SER A 201 15.71 8.00 -2.67
CA SER A 201 15.43 9.44 -2.66
C SER A 201 14.03 9.77 -3.17
N GLN A 202 13.34 8.81 -3.77
CA GLN A 202 12.02 8.97 -4.38
C GLN A 202 12.01 10.07 -5.46
N THR A 203 13.10 10.15 -6.24
CA THR A 203 13.33 11.19 -7.24
C THR A 203 13.11 10.65 -8.65
N PHE A 204 12.54 11.47 -9.53
CA PHE A 204 12.43 11.18 -10.96
C PHE A 204 13.49 11.94 -11.75
N ILE A 205 14.33 11.22 -12.48
CA ILE A 205 15.41 11.76 -13.30
C ILE A 205 14.98 11.63 -14.78
N PRO A 206 14.74 12.72 -15.50
CA PRO A 206 14.32 12.65 -16.90
C PRO A 206 15.46 12.14 -17.79
N LEU A 207 15.10 11.32 -18.76
CA LEU A 207 16.00 10.83 -19.81
C LEU A 207 15.74 11.59 -21.12
N SER A 208 16.77 11.74 -21.94
CA SER A 208 16.67 12.49 -23.20
C SER A 208 15.84 11.80 -24.28
N ILE A 209 15.60 10.49 -24.15
CA ILE A 209 14.87 9.66 -25.10
C ILE A 209 13.93 8.71 -24.37
N ARG A 210 12.88 8.26 -25.07
CA ARG A 210 12.00 7.19 -24.59
C ARG A 210 12.72 5.85 -24.62
N PHE A 211 12.53 5.06 -23.58
CA PHE A 211 13.00 3.68 -23.48
C PHE A 211 11.94 2.76 -24.08
N ASN A 212 12.33 1.97 -25.09
CA ASN A 212 11.47 0.98 -25.74
C ASN A 212 11.75 -0.43 -25.21
#